data_AF-A0A2V2U8N5-F1
#
_entry.id   AF-A0A2V2U8N5-F1
#
_cell.length_a   1.000
_cell.length_b   1.000
_cell.length_c   1.000
_cell.angle_alpha   90.00
_cell.angle_beta   90.00
_cell.angle_gamma   90.00
#
_symmetry.space_group_name_H-M   'P 1'
#
loop_
_entity.id
_entity.type
_entity.pdbx_description
1 polymer ?
#
loop_
_entity_poly.entity_id
_entity_poly.type
_entity_poly.pdbx_seq_one_letter_code
_entity_poly.pdbx_strand_id
1 'polypeptide(L)' 'MIHECQEGHICFSKDDLNTCGMRGCNKSTVIISPIDIKWFYRVSETGLCINRNDLHKIIGDSNIPSEVKKEITKIFSHLL' A
#
# COMPACT_ATOMS: atom_id res chain seq x y z
N MET A 1 0.12 0.52 8.54
CA MET A 1 -1.23 0.97 8.14
C MET A 1 -1.30 1.21 6.64
N ILE A 2 -2.50 1.08 6.06
CA ILE A 2 -2.73 1.24 4.63
C ILE A 2 -3.61 2.46 4.40
N HIS A 3 -3.13 3.36 3.55
CA HIS A 3 -3.77 4.63 3.26
C HIS A 3 -4.10 4.74 1.77
N GLU A 4 -5.17 5.46 1.45
CA GLU A 4 -5.53 5.80 0.08
C GLU A 4 -5.72 7.31 -0.06
N CYS A 5 -5.22 7.90 -1.15
CA CYS A 5 -5.52 9.30 -1.51
C CYS A 5 -6.56 9.38 -2.63
N GLN A 6 -7.09 10.58 -2.87
CA GLN A 6 -8.12 10.81 -3.89
C GLN A 6 -7.70 10.51 -5.34
N GLU A 7 -6.39 10.44 -5.63
CA GLU A 7 -5.87 10.03 -6.96
C GLU A 7 -5.79 8.50 -7.11
N GLY A 8 -6.20 7.74 -6.09
CA GLY A 8 -6.14 6.29 -6.09
C GLY A 8 -4.74 5.74 -5.84
N HIS A 9 -3.87 6.46 -5.12
CA HIS A 9 -2.60 5.91 -4.64
C HIS A 9 -2.80 5.19 -3.32
N ILE A 10 -2.32 3.95 -3.25
CA ILE A 10 -2.30 3.12 -2.04
C ILE A 10 -0.91 3.20 -1.41
N CYS A 11 -0.83 3.63 -0.16
CA CYS A 11 0.41 3.78 0.59
C CYS A 11 0.44 2.85 1.81
N PHE A 12 1.45 1.98 1.86
CA PHE A 12 1.80 1.12 2.97
C PHE A 12 2.83 1.84 3.83
N SER A 13 2.41 2.33 4.99
CA SER A 13 3.25 3.15 5.88
C SER A 13 3.23 2.59 7.30
N LYS A 14 4.36 2.72 8.00
CA LYS A 14 4.45 2.44 9.43
C LYS A 14 3.67 3.47 10.25
N ASP A 15 3.77 4.73 9.85
CA ASP A 15 3.16 5.87 10.53
C ASP A 15 1.86 6.29 9.85
N ASP A 16 1.06 7.10 10.55
CA ASP A 16 -0.13 7.75 9.99
C ASP A 16 0.27 8.76 8.92
N LEU A 17 -0.15 8.50 7.68
CA LEU A 17 0.01 9.43 6.59
C LEU A 17 -1.22 10.33 6.51
N ASN A 18 -1.05 11.61 6.82
CA ASN A 18 -2.04 12.66 6.55
C ASN A 18 -2.00 13.12 5.09
N THR A 19 -0.87 12.90 4.41
CA THR A 19 -0.62 13.25 3.00
C THR A 19 -0.03 12.04 2.27
N CYS A 20 -0.37 11.88 1.00
CA CYS A 20 0.13 10.80 0.14
C CYS A 20 1.67 10.76 0.12
N GLY A 21 2.25 9.56 0.30
CA GLY A 21 3.69 9.34 0.26
C GLY A 21 4.26 9.17 -1.16
N MET A 22 3.40 9.17 -2.20
CA MET A 22 3.87 9.08 -3.59
C MET A 22 4.51 10.39 -4.02
N ARG A 23 5.74 10.32 -4.54
CA ARG A 23 6.50 11.51 -4.93
C ARG A 23 5.71 12.38 -5.92
N GLY A 24 5.51 13.64 -5.56
CA GLY A 24 4.74 14.61 -6.36
C GLY A 24 3.24 14.58 -6.11
N CYS A 25 2.72 13.63 -5.34
CA CYS A 25 1.34 13.64 -4.87
C CYS A 25 1.27 14.29 -3.48
N ASN A 26 0.54 15.41 -3.37
CA ASN A 26 0.36 16.14 -2.10
C ASN A 26 -1.09 16.08 -1.61
N LYS A 27 -1.84 15.07 -2.03
CA LYS A 27 -3.25 14.91 -1.67
C LYS A 27 -3.37 14.31 -0.27
N SER A 28 -4.41 14.72 0.44
CA SER A 28 -4.77 14.09 1.72
C SER A 28 -5.08 12.61 1.54
N THR A 29 -4.74 11.84 2.55
CA THR A 29 -4.96 10.41 2.62
C THR A 29 -6.00 10.05 3.68
N VAL A 30 -6.68 8.93 3.47
CA VAL A 30 -7.55 8.30 4.46
C VAL A 30 -7.04 6.90 4.76
N ILE A 31 -7.21 6.42 5.99
CA ILE A 31 -6.87 5.05 6.38
C ILE A 31 -7.95 4.13 5.81
N ILE A 32 -7.54 3.22 4.92
CA ILE A 32 -8.45 2.19 4.36
C ILE A 32 -8.36 0.87 5.12
N SER A 33 -7.23 0.61 5.78
CA SER A 33 -7.08 -0.52 6.68
C SER A 33 -6.08 -0.21 7.78
N PRO A 34 -6.41 -0.47 9.06
CA PRO A 34 -5.47 -0.33 10.16
C PRO A 34 -4.40 -1.44 10.15
N ILE A 35 -4.53 -2.45 9.29
CA ILE A 35 -3.57 -3.55 9.18
C ILE A 35 -2.20 -3.00 8.80
N ASP A 36 -1.18 -3.57 9.44
CA ASP A 36 0.19 -3.15 9.33
C ASP A 36 1.05 -4.21 8.64
N ILE A 37 1.27 -4.03 7.34
CA ILE A 37 2.07 -4.94 6.51
C ILE A 37 3.54 -4.50 6.60
N LYS A 38 4.20 -4.99 7.67
CA LYS A 38 5.61 -4.66 8.03
C LYS A 38 6.63 -4.85 6.92
N TRP A 39 6.35 -5.73 5.97
CA TRP A 39 7.30 -6.07 4.92
C TRP A 39 7.68 -4.87 4.06
N PHE A 40 6.72 -4.02 3.67
CA PHE A 40 6.99 -2.90 2.76
C PHE A 40 7.98 -1.89 3.33
N TYR A 41 7.92 -1.61 4.63
CA TYR A 41 8.84 -0.65 5.24
C TYR A 41 10.09 -1.27 5.88
N ARG A 42 10.23 -2.60 5.81
CA ARG A 42 11.53 -3.27 6.00
C ARG A 42 12.39 -3.19 4.75
N VAL A 43 11.76 -3.14 3.57
CA VAL A 43 12.43 -3.03 2.28
C VAL A 43 12.80 -1.58 1.96
N SER A 44 11.96 -0.63 2.36
CA SER A 44 12.20 0.81 2.17
C SER A 44 11.73 1.57 3.42
N GLU A 45 12.56 2.38 4.07
CA GLU A 45 12.15 3.08 5.30
C GLU A 45 10.88 3.94 5.13
N THR A 46 10.63 4.45 3.92
CA THR A 46 9.45 5.24 3.58
C THR A 46 8.22 4.39 3.22
N GLY A 47 8.34 3.06 3.23
CA GLY A 47 7.30 2.13 2.81
C GLY A 47 7.15 2.04 1.29
N LEU A 48 5.94 1.71 0.84
CA LEU A 48 5.58 1.62 -0.58
C LEU A 48 4.32 2.43 -0.85
N CYS A 49 4.34 3.26 -1.90
CA CYS A 49 3.14 3.85 -2.48
C CYS A 49 3.01 3.41 -3.95
N ILE A 50 1.82 2.98 -4.34
CA ILE A 50 1.54 2.42 -5.68
C ILE A 50 0.17 2.89 -6.17
N ASN A 51 -0.05 2.96 -7.49
CA ASN A 51 -1.40 3.16 -8.02
C ASN A 51 -2.27 1.96 -7.66
N ARG A 52 -3.53 2.21 -7.33
CA ARG A 52 -4.54 1.16 -7.08
C ARG A 52 -4.62 0.16 -8.23
N ASN A 53 -4.57 0.66 -9.47
CA ASN A 53 -4.59 -0.18 -10.68
C ASN A 53 -3.36 -1.09 -10.81
N ASP A 54 -2.26 -0.76 -10.13
CA ASP A 54 -1.01 -1.50 -10.15
C ASP A 54 -0.90 -2.50 -8.98
N LEU A 55 -1.92 -2.65 -8.12
CA LEU A 55 -1.93 -3.62 -7.02
C LEU A 55 -1.66 -5.06 -7.50
N HIS A 56 -2.11 -5.42 -8.70
CA HIS A 56 -1.86 -6.74 -9.31
C HIS A 56 -0.35 -7.04 -9.44
N LYS A 57 0.49 -6.01 -9.59
CA LYS A 57 1.95 -6.18 -9.69
C LYS A 57 2.54 -6.71 -8.38
N ILE A 58 2.00 -6.32 -7.22
CA ILE A 58 2.42 -6.86 -5.92
C ILE A 58 2.11 -8.36 -5.83
N ILE A 59 0.94 -8.76 -6.33
CA ILE A 59 0.55 -10.18 -6.33
C ILE A 59 1.42 -10.99 -7.31
N GLY A 60 1.76 -10.41 -8.46
CA GLY A 60 2.62 -11.03 -9.48
C GLY A 60 4.11 -11.09 -9.12
N ASP A 61 4.61 -10.21 -8.25
CA ASP A 61 6.04 -10.07 -7.98
C ASP A 61 6.62 -11.28 -7.22
N SER A 62 7.59 -11.99 -7.82
CA SER A 62 8.21 -13.17 -7.23
C SER A 62 9.03 -12.89 -5.96
N ASN A 63 9.45 -11.65 -5.74
CA ASN A 63 10.24 -11.25 -4.57
C ASN A 63 9.36 -10.96 -3.34
N ILE A 64 8.05 -10.80 -3.53
CA ILE A 64 7.11 -10.53 -2.45
C ILE A 64 6.68 -11.86 -1.81
N PRO A 65 6.80 -12.02 -0.48
CA PRO A 65 6.40 -13.26 0.19
C PRO A 65 4.91 -13.58 -0.01
N SER A 66 4.60 -14.88 -0.10
CA SER A 66 3.23 -15.36 -0.28
C SER A 66 2.27 -14.89 0.82
N GLU A 67 2.74 -14.78 2.06
CA GLU A 67 1.94 -14.27 3.20
C GLU A 67 1.54 -12.81 3.00
N VAL A 68 2.45 -11.95 2.54
CA VAL A 68 2.17 -10.54 2.21
C VAL A 68 1.13 -10.48 1.10
N LYS A 69 1.28 -11.30 0.05
CA LYS A 69 0.30 -11.37 -1.05
C LYS A 69 -1.09 -11.75 -0.55
N LYS A 70 -1.19 -12.77 0.32
CA LYS A 70 -2.47 -13.19 0.91
C LYS A 70 -3.12 -12.07 1.71
N GLU A 71 -2.36 -11.29 2.48
CA GLU A 71 -2.90 -10.13 3.21
C GLU A 71 -3.45 -9.07 2.26
N ILE A 72 -2.69 -8.72 1.22
CA ILE A 72 -3.12 -7.77 0.18
C ILE A 72 -4.39 -8.25 -0.51
N THR A 73 -4.43 -9.51 -0.95
CA THR A 73 -5.62 -10.09 -1.60
C THR A 73 -6.85 -10.08 -0.70
N LYS A 74 -6.70 -10.30 0.62
CA LYS A 74 -7.82 -10.22 1.56
C LYS A 74 -8.38 -8.80 1.65
N ILE A 75 -7.50 -7.80 1.78
CA ILE A 75 -7.88 -6.39 1.97
C ILE A 75 -8.49 -5.81 0.69
N PHE A 76 -7.96 -6.20 -0.47
CA PHE A 76 -8.32 -5.67 -1.78
C PHE A 76 -9.03 -6.71 -2.66
N SER A 77 -9.78 -7.64 -2.04
CA SER A 77 -10.46 -8.74 -2.75
C SER A 77 -11.46 -8.28 -3.82
N HIS A 78 -11.96 -7.04 -3.73
CA HIS A 78 -12.84 -6.43 -4.73
C HIS A 78 -12.11 -5.76 -5.91
N LEU A 79 -10.77 -5.71 -5.86
CA LEU A 79 -9.92 -5.03 -6.86
C LEU A 79 -8.96 -5.97 -7.60
N LEU A 80 -8.89 -7.23 -7.18
CA LEU A 80 -7.95 -8.25 -7.65
C LEU A 80 -8.73 -9.48 -8.10
#